data_AF-A0A1F6NBT8-F1
#
_entry.id   AF-A0A1F6NBT8-F1
#
_cell.length_a   1.000
_cell.length_b   1.000
_cell.length_c   1.000
_cell.angle_alpha   90.00
_cell.angle_beta   90.00
_cell.angle_gamma   90.00
#
_symmetry.space_group_name_H-M   'P 1'
#
loop_
_entity.id
_entity.type
_entity.pdbx_description
1 polymer ?
#
loop_
_entity_poly.entity_id
_entity_poly.type
_entity_poly.pdbx_seq_one_letter_code
_entity_poly.pdbx_strand_id
1 'polypeptide(L)'
;MDAPTPKTQLIKNIYLYLVSFVSLFMIVFSVAGMVNLALRTYIFTKADKNYYGYPEPACPEPTPPAKMTDSQVKPTCTSKEEREKMDAENRSAQRQRDMVQYVSMLIVSMPLFAYHWMIIRRKE
;
A
#
# COMPACT_ATOMS: atom_id res chain seq x y z
N MET A 1 1.62 -9.00 52.50
CA MET A 1 1.81 -8.76 51.06
C MET A 1 2.76 -9.84 50.57
N ASP A 2 2.23 -10.93 50.03
CA ASP A 2 3.05 -12.08 49.66
C ASP A 2 3.87 -11.75 48.41
N ALA A 3 5.19 -11.98 48.51
CA ALA A 3 6.09 -11.75 47.40
C ALA A 3 5.73 -12.70 46.24
N PRO A 4 5.61 -12.20 44.99
CA PRO A 4 5.23 -13.02 43.86
C PRO A 4 6.28 -14.10 43.59
N THR A 5 5.83 -15.34 43.53
CA THR A 5 6.66 -16.52 43.27
C THR A 5 7.41 -16.40 41.93
N PRO A 6 8.62 -16.97 41.78
CA PRO A 6 9.46 -16.81 40.59
C PRO A 6 8.75 -17.27 39.29
N LYS A 7 7.87 -18.28 39.38
CA LYS A 7 7.04 -18.73 38.25
C LYS A 7 6.04 -17.65 37.79
N THR A 8 5.42 -16.96 38.74
CA THR A 8 4.48 -15.86 38.46
C THR A 8 5.20 -14.67 37.82
N GLN A 9 6.43 -14.39 38.23
CA GLN A 9 7.25 -13.34 37.61
C GLN A 9 7.67 -13.70 36.18
N LEU A 10 8.05 -14.96 35.94
CA LEU A 10 8.37 -15.45 34.59
C LEU A 10 7.17 -15.32 33.63
N ILE A 11 5.98 -15.75 34.04
CA ILE A 11 4.75 -15.65 33.24
C ILE A 11 4.42 -14.19 32.93
N LYS A 12 4.51 -13.30 33.93
CA LYS A 12 4.29 -11.86 33.74
C LYS A 12 5.27 -11.24 32.76
N ASN A 13 6.56 -11.59 32.86
CA ASN A 13 7.59 -11.09 31.94
C ASN A 13 7.33 -11.58 30.51
N ILE A 14 7.05 -12.87 30.31
CA ILE A 14 6.74 -13.43 28.99
C ILE A 14 5.50 -12.74 28.40
N TYR A 15 4.43 -12.58 29.19
CA TYR A 15 3.23 -11.88 28.75
C TYR A 15 3.52 -10.43 28.34
N LEU A 16 4.28 -9.69 29.16
CA LEU A 16 4.67 -8.31 28.87
C LEU A 16 5.51 -8.21 27.59
N TYR A 17 6.47 -9.11 27.37
CA TYR A 17 7.27 -9.13 26.15
C TYR A 17 6.43 -9.45 24.92
N LEU A 18 5.51 -10.41 24.99
CA LEU A 18 4.64 -10.76 23.87
C LEU A 18 3.68 -9.62 23.52
N VAL A 19 3.01 -9.02 24.51
CA VAL A 19 2.10 -7.89 24.29
C VAL A 19 2.86 -6.69 23.74
N SER A 20 4.03 -6.37 24.32
CA SER A 20 4.87 -5.26 23.84
C SER A 20 5.39 -5.50 22.42
N PHE A 21 5.69 -6.75 22.07
CA PHE A 21 6.10 -7.12 20.72
C PHE A 21 4.95 -6.88 19.73
N VAL A 22 3.76 -7.40 20.03
CA VAL A 22 2.59 -7.21 19.14
C VAL A 22 2.24 -5.74 18.99
N SER A 23 2.22 -4.96 20.09
CA SER A 23 1.91 -3.53 20.03
C SER A 23 2.96 -2.74 19.27
N LEU A 24 4.25 -3.06 19.43
CA LEU A 24 5.33 -2.46 18.65
C LEU A 24 5.12 -2.67 17.15
N PHE A 25 4.78 -3.89 16.71
CA PHE A 25 4.50 -4.17 15.31
C PHE A 25 3.32 -3.35 14.77
N MET A 26 2.24 -3.21 15.54
CA MET A 26 1.08 -2.40 15.14
C MET A 26 1.47 -0.93 14.94
N ILE A 27 2.33 -0.38 15.81
CA ILE A 27 2.83 1.00 15.67
C ILE A 27 3.68 1.11 14.40
N VAL A 28 4.58 0.17 14.14
CA VAL A 28 5.46 0.18 12.96
C VAL A 28 4.65 0.20 11.67
N PHE A 29 3.65 -0.67 11.52
CA PHE A 29 2.81 -0.69 10.33
C PHE A 29 1.98 0.59 10.18
N SER A 30 1.49 1.16 11.28
CA SER A 30 0.74 2.41 11.26
C SER A 30 1.60 3.59 10.79
N VAL A 31 2.82 3.72 11.33
CA VAL A 31 3.77 4.76 10.93
C VAL A 31 4.20 4.58 9.48
N ALA A 32 4.51 3.36 9.04
CA ALA A 32 4.85 3.08 7.65
C ALA A 32 3.69 3.44 6.69
N GLY A 33 2.44 3.18 7.09
CA GLY A 33 1.26 3.60 6.35
C GLY A 33 1.13 5.12 6.24
N MET A 34 1.34 5.85 7.34
CA MET A 34 1.33 7.32 7.34
C MET A 34 2.44 7.90 6.45
N VAL A 35 3.65 7.36 6.53
CA VAL A 35 4.78 7.77 5.68
C VAL A 35 4.45 7.50 4.20
N ASN A 36 3.86 6.34 3.88
CA ASN A 36 3.44 6.01 2.51
C ASN A 36 2.40 7.00 1.99
N LEU A 37 1.38 7.33 2.79
CA LEU A 37 0.39 8.34 2.44
C LEU A 37 1.06 9.71 2.22
N ALA A 38 1.91 10.14 3.15
CA ALA A 38 2.60 11.42 3.04
C ALA A 38 3.48 11.50 1.79
N LEU A 39 4.24 10.46 1.47
CA LEU A 39 5.05 10.43 0.26
C LEU A 39 4.18 10.45 -1.00
N ARG A 40 3.07 9.70 -1.05
CA ARG A 40 2.15 9.71 -2.22
C ARG A 40 1.45 11.05 -2.38
N THR A 41 0.99 11.68 -1.31
CA THR A 41 0.24 12.93 -1.37
C THR A 41 1.13 14.16 -1.58
N TYR A 42 2.31 14.23 -0.94
CA TYR A 42 3.14 15.44 -0.97
C TYR A 42 4.30 15.38 -1.97
N ILE A 43 4.89 14.20 -2.20
CA ILE A 43 6.09 14.06 -3.06
C ILE A 43 5.71 13.46 -4.43
N PHE A 44 4.90 12.40 -4.43
CA PHE A 44 4.52 11.64 -5.62
C PHE A 44 3.03 11.79 -5.94
N THR A 45 2.56 13.03 -6.13
CA THR A 45 1.15 13.34 -6.45
C THR A 45 0.59 12.56 -7.65
N LYS A 46 1.46 12.11 -8.57
CA LYS A 46 1.09 11.24 -9.70
C LYS A 46 0.71 9.82 -9.27
N ALA A 47 1.24 9.32 -8.16
CA ALA A 47 0.93 7.99 -7.61
C ALA A 47 -0.41 7.97 -6.87
N ASP A 48 -0.89 9.13 -6.42
CA ASP A 48 -2.21 9.32 -5.79
C ASP A 48 -3.36 9.38 -6.82
N LYS A 49 -3.05 9.48 -8.13
CA LYS A 49 -4.08 9.35 -9.16
C LYS A 49 -4.67 7.94 -9.12
N ASN A 50 -5.88 7.83 -8.58
CA ASN A 50 -6.72 6.64 -8.66
C ASN A 50 -7.20 6.45 -10.10
N TYR A 51 -6.31 5.92 -10.93
CA TYR A 51 -6.61 5.49 -12.28
C TYR A 51 -7.25 4.09 -12.23
N TYR A 52 -8.33 3.96 -11.47
CA TYR A 52 -9.28 2.86 -11.58
C TYR A 52 -10.30 3.25 -12.65
N GLY A 53 -9.85 3.28 -13.90
CA GLY A 53 -10.78 3.28 -15.02
C GLY A 53 -11.45 1.91 -15.06
N TYR A 54 -12.77 1.87 -14.85
CA TYR A 54 -13.54 0.67 -15.15
C TYR A 54 -13.26 0.31 -16.62
N PRO A 55 -12.99 -0.96 -16.97
CA PRO A 55 -12.75 -1.32 -18.36
C PRO A 55 -13.99 -0.97 -19.17
N GLU A 56 -13.91 0.11 -19.95
CA GLU A 56 -14.97 0.47 -20.88
C GLU A 56 -15.05 -0.60 -21.98
N PRO A 57 -16.27 -0.93 -22.44
CA PRO A 57 -16.45 -1.94 -23.47
C PRO A 57 -15.72 -1.52 -24.75
N ALA A 58 -15.00 -2.48 -25.35
CA ALA A 58 -14.34 -2.26 -26.64
C ALA A 58 -15.37 -1.93 -27.73
N CYS A 59 -15.04 -1.03 -28.65
CA CYS A 59 -15.90 -0.77 -29.82
C CYS A 59 -16.23 -2.10 -30.53
N PRO A 60 -17.50 -2.37 -30.87
CA PRO A 60 -17.80 -3.45 -31.78
C PRO A 60 -17.11 -3.20 -33.13
N GLU A 61 -16.52 -4.25 -33.71
CA GLU A 61 -16.01 -4.19 -35.08
C GLU A 61 -17.16 -3.85 -36.04
N PRO A 62 -16.92 -3.06 -37.11
CA PRO A 62 -17.98 -2.65 -38.03
C PRO A 62 -18.56 -3.86 -38.75
N THR A 63 -19.71 -4.35 -38.28
CA THR A 63 -20.54 -5.31 -39.00
C THR A 63 -21.41 -4.56 -40.03
N PRO A 64 -21.69 -5.17 -41.21
CA PRO A 64 -22.46 -4.50 -42.27
C PRO A 64 -23.89 -4.17 -41.81
N PRO A 65 -24.53 -3.13 -42.37
CA PRO A 65 -25.52 -2.33 -41.67
C PRO A 65 -26.85 -3.07 -41.50
N ALA A 66 -27.10 -3.58 -40.28
CA ALA A 66 -28.45 -3.92 -39.84
C ALA A 66 -29.11 -2.66 -39.27
N LYS A 67 -29.92 -2.01 -40.13
CA LYS A 67 -31.00 -1.06 -39.85
C LYS A 67 -30.98 -0.39 -38.47
N MET A 68 -30.61 0.89 -38.48
CA MET A 68 -30.70 1.80 -37.35
C MET A 68 -32.14 1.88 -36.83
N THR A 69 -32.35 1.49 -35.58
CA THR A 69 -33.54 1.85 -34.81
C THR A 69 -33.10 2.76 -33.67
N ASP A 70 -33.82 3.87 -33.57
CA ASP A 70 -33.72 4.97 -32.63
C ASP A 70 -33.52 4.51 -31.17
N SER A 71 -32.31 4.68 -30.65
CA SER A 71 -32.08 4.80 -29.21
C SER A 71 -30.71 5.42 -28.95
N GLN A 72 -30.77 6.57 -28.30
CA GLN A 72 -29.64 7.31 -27.76
C GLN A 72 -28.81 6.43 -26.81
N VAL A 73 -27.83 5.74 -27.36
CA VAL A 73 -26.68 5.26 -26.59
C VAL A 73 -25.49 5.64 -27.45
N LYS A 74 -24.85 6.77 -27.16
CA LYS A 74 -23.45 6.95 -27.57
C LYS A 74 -22.72 5.73 -27.00
N PRO A 75 -22.20 4.82 -27.83
CA PRO A 75 -21.27 3.86 -27.31
C PRO A 75 -20.01 4.70 -27.04
N THR A 76 -19.86 5.19 -25.80
CA THR A 76 -18.62 5.82 -25.31
C THR A 76 -17.58 4.71 -25.29
N CYS A 77 -17.10 4.34 -26.47
CA CYS A 77 -16.12 3.31 -26.63
C CYS A 77 -14.79 4.02 -26.86
N THR A 78 -13.88 3.85 -25.91
CA THR A 78 -12.51 4.35 -26.01
C THR A 78 -11.76 3.60 -27.12
N SER A 79 -11.04 4.34 -27.96
CA SER A 79 -10.27 3.75 -29.06
C SER A 79 -9.18 2.80 -28.53
N LYS A 80 -8.72 1.82 -29.34
CA LYS A 80 -7.61 0.93 -28.95
C LYS A 80 -6.36 1.71 -28.50
N GLU A 81 -6.06 2.82 -29.17
CA GLU A 81 -4.91 3.67 -28.86
C GLU A 81 -5.06 4.37 -27.48
N GLU A 82 -6.28 4.79 -27.15
CA GLU A 82 -6.58 5.43 -25.86
C GLU A 82 -6.49 4.43 -24.70
N ARG A 83 -6.93 3.19 -24.92
CA ARG A 83 -6.78 2.09 -23.96
C ARG A 83 -5.31 1.74 -23.71
N GLU A 84 -4.49 1.67 -24.76
CA GLU A 84 -3.05 1.41 -24.61
C GLU A 84 -2.34 2.52 -23.82
N LYS A 85 -2.72 3.79 -24.04
CA LYS A 85 -2.20 4.92 -23.25
C LYS A 85 -2.63 4.83 -21.79
N MET A 86 -3.90 4.54 -21.52
CA MET A 86 -4.40 4.35 -20.15
C MET A 86 -3.69 3.18 -19.45
N ASP A 87 -3.48 2.05 -20.13
CA ASP A 87 -2.78 0.90 -19.57
C ASP A 87 -1.31 1.19 -19.28
N ALA A 88 -0.63 1.93 -20.16
CA ALA A 88 0.74 2.37 -19.94
C ALA A 88 0.85 3.29 -18.72
N GLU A 89 -0.07 4.26 -18.59
CA GLU A 89 -0.14 5.15 -17.43
C GLU A 89 -0.46 4.39 -16.14
N ASN A 90 -1.41 3.45 -16.18
CA ASN A 90 -1.78 2.58 -15.06
C ASN A 90 -0.60 1.77 -14.54
N ARG A 91 0.16 1.15 -15.45
CA ARG A 91 1.37 0.39 -15.09
C ARG A 91 2.41 1.28 -14.43
N SER A 92 2.60 2.49 -14.95
CA SER A 92 3.55 3.44 -14.37
C SER A 92 3.13 3.91 -12.98
N ALA A 93 1.84 4.18 -12.76
CA ALA A 93 1.29 4.61 -11.48
C ALA A 93 1.32 3.48 -10.44
N GLN A 94 1.02 2.23 -10.84
CA GLN A 94 1.17 1.06 -9.98
C GLN A 94 2.61 0.90 -9.49
N ARG A 95 3.59 0.94 -10.40
CA ARG A 95 5.01 0.87 -10.04
C ARG A 95 5.42 1.96 -9.05
N GLN A 96 4.95 3.20 -9.26
CA GLN A 96 5.23 4.30 -8.34
C GLN A 96 4.61 4.04 -6.95
N ARG A 97 3.37 3.56 -6.89
CA ARG A 97 2.71 3.20 -5.63
C ARG A 97 3.51 2.13 -4.87
N ASP A 98 3.94 1.08 -5.55
CA ASP A 98 4.70 -0.01 -4.95
C ASP A 98 6.04 0.49 -4.40
N MET A 99 6.75 1.29 -5.20
CA MET A 99 8.01 1.91 -4.76
C MET A 99 7.82 2.78 -3.52
N VAL A 100 6.80 3.63 -3.48
CA VAL A 100 6.56 4.49 -2.30
C VAL A 100 6.26 3.65 -1.06
N GLN A 101 5.53 2.55 -1.20
CA GLN A 101 5.25 1.65 -0.09
C GLN A 101 6.53 1.01 0.46
N TYR A 102 7.39 0.48 -0.41
CA TYR A 102 8.66 -0.12 0.02
C TYR A 102 9.63 0.91 0.62
N VAL A 103 9.73 2.11 0.02
CA VAL A 103 10.54 3.21 0.55
C VAL A 103 10.04 3.62 1.94
N SER A 104 8.73 3.68 2.14
CA SER A 104 8.14 4.01 3.44
C SER A 104 8.48 2.97 4.50
N MET A 105 8.41 1.68 4.15
CA MET A 105 8.86 0.61 5.04
C MET A 105 10.35 0.72 5.36
N LEU A 106 11.20 1.05 4.39
CA LEU A 106 12.65 1.23 4.62
C LEU A 106 12.94 2.41 5.55
N ILE A 107 12.27 3.55 5.35
CA ILE A 107 12.44 4.75 6.19
C ILE A 107 12.10 4.44 7.66
N VAL A 108 11.08 3.63 7.91
CA VAL A 108 10.67 3.27 9.28
C VAL A 108 11.51 2.13 9.86
N SER A 109 11.84 1.12 9.05
CA SER A 109 12.58 -0.06 9.50
C SER A 109 14.07 0.22 9.74
N MET A 110 14.70 1.11 8.97
CA MET A 110 16.11 1.46 9.10
C MET A 110 16.48 2.02 10.48
N PRO A 111 15.80 3.05 11.04
CA PRO A 111 16.11 3.55 12.38
C PRO A 111 15.79 2.51 13.47
N LEU A 112 14.76 1.68 13.27
CA LEU A 112 14.37 0.63 14.21
C LEU A 112 15.45 -0.47 14.28
N PHE A 113 15.98 -0.88 13.13
CA PHE A 113 17.10 -1.80 13.03
C PHE A 113 18.37 -1.20 13.65
N ALA A 114 18.69 0.05 13.33
CA ALA A 114 19.85 0.73 13.90
C ALA A 114 19.76 0.83 15.43
N TYR A 115 18.58 1.14 15.97
CA TYR A 115 18.34 1.20 17.41
C TYR A 115 18.56 -0.16 18.09
N HIS A 116 17.97 -1.23 17.56
CA HIS A 116 18.21 -2.57 18.09
C HIS A 116 19.69 -2.97 18.03
N TRP A 117 20.35 -2.69 16.90
CA TRP A 117 21.77 -2.99 16.71
C TRP A 117 22.65 -2.23 17.72
N MET A 118 22.39 -0.94 17.94
CA MET A 118 23.14 -0.13 18.91
C MET A 118 22.98 -0.61 20.35
N ILE A 119 21.79 -1.09 20.74
CA ILE A 119 21.57 -1.61 22.11
C ILE A 119 22.34 -2.91 22.34
N ILE A 120 22.35 -3.82 21.37
CA ILE A 120 23.08 -5.08 21.49
C ILE A 120 24.57 -4.77 21.68
N ARG A 121 25.11 -3.89 20.83
CA ARG A 121 26.53 -3.51 20.87
C ARG A 121 26.96 -2.68 22.10
N ARG A 122 26.01 -2.17 22.88
CA ARG A 122 26.26 -1.46 24.15
C ARG A 122 26.19 -2.36 25.38
N LYS A 123 25.59 -3.55 25.24
CA LYS A 123 25.43 -4.53 26.32
C LYS A 123 26.49 -5.64 26.27
N GLU A 124 27.18 -5.79 25.15
CA GLU A 124 28.50 -6.44 25.06
C GLU A 124 29.60 -5.47 25.50
#